data_AF-A0A6D2Y9E8-F1
#
_entry.id   AF-A0A6D2Y9E8-F1
#
_cell.length_a   1.000
_cell.length_b   1.000
_cell.length_c   1.000
_cell.angle_alpha   90.00
_cell.angle_beta   90.00
_cell.angle_gamma   90.00
#
_symmetry.space_group_name_H-M   'P 1'
#
loop_
_entity.id
_entity.type
_entity.pdbx_description
1 polymer ?
#
loop_
_entity_poly.entity_id
_entity_poly.type
_entity_poly.pdbx_seq_one_letter_code
_entity_poly.pdbx_strand_id
1 'polypeptide(L)'
;MVDQWRERTTMADPLRERTERLLADYLGYCAREPGTPEPTPSTPEAAVLRSAAARLRQIHRSFFSAYLGYPGNRFELVALMADSVLSDSPGPTWGRVVTLVTFAGTLLERGPLVTTRWKKWGFQPRLNEQEGDVARDCQRLVALLSSRLVGQHRAWLQAQGGWDGFCHFFRTPFPLAFWRKQLVQAFLSCLLTTAFIYLWTRLL
;
A
#
# COMPACT_ATOMS: atom_id res chain seq x y z
N MET A 1 -39.12 -25.23 -9.04
CA MET A 1 -38.58 -24.89 -7.70
C MET A 1 -37.08 -25.19 -7.55
N VAL A 2 -36.34 -25.35 -8.66
CA VAL A 2 -34.87 -25.48 -8.67
C VAL A 2 -34.21 -24.22 -9.28
N ASP A 3 -34.97 -23.43 -10.04
CA ASP A 3 -34.46 -22.19 -10.66
C ASP A 3 -34.38 -21.00 -9.68
N GLN A 4 -35.24 -20.96 -8.66
CA GLN A 4 -35.26 -19.88 -7.65
C GLN A 4 -34.06 -19.90 -6.68
N TRP A 5 -33.29 -20.99 -6.66
CA TRP A 5 -32.06 -21.12 -5.87
C TRP A 5 -30.79 -20.87 -6.71
N ARG A 6 -30.90 -20.89 -8.05
CA ARG A 6 -29.78 -20.58 -8.95
C ARG A 6 -29.67 -19.08 -9.24
N GLU A 7 -30.73 -18.31 -9.02
CA GLU A 7 -30.74 -16.84 -9.20
C GLU A 7 -30.18 -16.04 -8.00
N ARG A 8 -29.77 -16.71 -6.92
CA ARG A 8 -29.28 -16.04 -5.69
C ARG A 8 -27.75 -15.96 -5.56
N THR A 9 -26.97 -16.32 -6.58
CA THR A 9 -25.50 -16.43 -6.47
C THR A 9 -24.67 -15.70 -7.54
N THR A 10 -25.27 -14.78 -8.29
CA THR A 10 -24.55 -13.76 -9.09
C THR A 10 -24.93 -12.35 -8.63
N MET A 11 -25.09 -12.14 -7.32
CA MET A 11 -25.01 -10.77 -6.80
C MET A 11 -23.54 -10.34 -6.90
N ALA A 12 -23.25 -9.46 -7.85
CA ALA A 12 -22.02 -8.67 -7.90
C ALA A 12 -21.60 -8.29 -6.47
N ASP A 13 -20.42 -8.74 -6.03
CA ASP A 13 -19.90 -8.43 -4.70
C ASP A 13 -19.35 -6.99 -4.73
N PRO A 14 -20.10 -5.98 -4.23
CA PRO A 14 -19.77 -4.59 -4.52
C PRO A 14 -18.45 -4.17 -3.88
N LEU A 15 -18.10 -4.78 -2.74
CA LEU A 15 -16.84 -4.55 -2.06
C LEU A 15 -15.67 -5.13 -2.85
N ARG A 16 -15.84 -6.31 -3.46
CA ARG A 16 -14.84 -6.93 -4.33
C ARG A 16 -14.62 -6.10 -5.58
N GLU A 17 -15.67 -5.72 -6.29
CA GLU A 17 -15.56 -4.91 -7.51
C GLU A 17 -14.91 -3.55 -7.22
N ARG A 18 -15.29 -2.91 -6.11
CA ARG A 18 -14.66 -1.65 -5.68
C ARG A 18 -13.17 -1.84 -5.37
N THR A 19 -12.80 -2.95 -4.71
CA THR A 19 -11.41 -3.27 -4.41
C THR A 19 -10.59 -3.55 -5.68
N GLU A 20 -11.12 -4.36 -6.59
CA GLU A 20 -10.48 -4.67 -7.87
C GLU A 20 -10.28 -3.40 -8.70
N ARG A 21 -11.30 -2.52 -8.75
CA ARG A 21 -11.20 -1.22 -9.44
C ARG A 21 -10.13 -0.32 -8.84
N LEU A 22 -10.06 -0.21 -7.51
CA LEU A 22 -9.03 0.58 -6.82
C LEU A 22 -7.61 0.04 -7.11
N LEU A 23 -7.43 -1.28 -7.03
CA LEU A 23 -6.13 -1.90 -7.28
C LEU A 23 -5.72 -1.79 -8.75
N ALA A 24 -6.66 -1.97 -9.68
CA ALA A 24 -6.41 -1.79 -11.10
C ALA A 24 -6.04 -0.34 -11.44
N ASP A 25 -6.69 0.65 -10.81
CA ASP A 25 -6.35 2.06 -10.96
C ASP A 25 -4.89 2.31 -10.55
N TYR A 26 -4.52 1.89 -9.34
CA TYR A 26 -3.19 2.17 -8.80
C TYR A 26 -2.09 1.38 -9.50
N LEU A 27 -2.27 0.06 -9.70
CA LEU A 27 -1.25 -0.77 -10.36
C LEU A 27 -1.14 -0.44 -11.84
N GLY A 28 -2.24 -0.12 -12.52
CA GLY A 28 -2.22 0.41 -13.89
C GLY A 28 -1.48 1.74 -13.98
N TYR A 29 -1.72 2.64 -13.03
CA TYR A 29 -0.96 3.89 -12.90
C TYR A 29 0.55 3.64 -12.78
N CYS A 30 0.98 2.69 -11.95
CA CYS A 30 2.39 2.32 -11.79
C CYS A 30 2.99 1.64 -13.02
N ALA A 31 2.21 0.80 -13.71
CA ALA A 31 2.64 0.01 -14.86
C ALA A 31 2.69 0.79 -16.18
N ARG A 32 2.26 2.06 -16.18
CA ARG A 32 2.11 2.89 -17.39
C ARG A 32 3.41 2.98 -18.20
N GLU A 33 3.23 3.21 -19.50
CA GLU A 33 4.34 3.48 -20.40
C GLU A 33 5.07 4.77 -19.98
N PRO A 34 6.42 4.76 -19.90
CA PRO A 34 7.19 5.95 -19.56
C PRO A 34 6.94 7.09 -20.56
N GLY A 35 6.68 8.29 -20.05
CA GLY A 35 6.42 9.47 -20.89
C GLY A 35 4.96 9.67 -21.27
N THR A 36 4.07 8.73 -20.95
CA THR A 36 2.63 8.95 -21.07
C THR A 36 2.11 9.88 -19.96
N PRO A 37 1.08 10.70 -20.24
CA PRO A 37 0.43 11.52 -19.23
C PRO A 37 -0.07 10.69 -18.05
N GLU A 38 0.04 11.22 -16.83
CA GLU A 38 -0.53 10.56 -15.66
C GLU A 38 -2.06 10.51 -15.78
N PRO A 39 -2.69 9.32 -15.77
CA PRO A 39 -4.15 9.22 -15.80
C PRO A 39 -4.74 9.81 -14.52
N THR A 40 -5.90 10.46 -14.61
CA THR A 40 -6.60 10.94 -13.43
C THR A 40 -7.08 9.76 -12.55
N PRO A 41 -7.04 9.88 -11.21
CA PRO A 41 -7.60 8.85 -10.34
C PRO A 41 -9.10 8.67 -10.60
N SER A 42 -9.53 7.43 -10.78
CA SER A 42 -10.93 7.08 -11.08
C SER A 42 -11.88 7.28 -9.90
N THR A 43 -11.36 7.32 -8.68
CA THR A 43 -12.14 7.37 -7.43
C THR A 43 -11.42 8.17 -6.34
N PRO A 44 -12.16 8.64 -5.30
CA PRO A 44 -11.56 9.30 -4.13
C PRO A 44 -10.50 8.46 -3.42
N GLU A 45 -10.75 7.16 -3.24
CA GLU A 45 -9.81 6.21 -2.63
C GLU A 45 -8.55 6.01 -3.47
N ALA A 46 -8.65 6.02 -4.80
CA ALA A 46 -7.49 5.96 -5.68
C ALA A 46 -6.59 7.19 -5.51
N ALA A 47 -7.18 8.39 -5.43
CA ALA A 47 -6.42 9.61 -5.18
C ALA A 47 -5.70 9.57 -3.83
N VAL A 48 -6.38 9.09 -2.78
CA VAL A 48 -5.79 8.92 -1.43
C VAL A 48 -4.67 7.88 -1.45
N LEU A 49 -4.87 6.73 -2.10
CA LEU A 49 -3.88 5.68 -2.21
C LEU A 49 -2.63 6.16 -2.94
N ARG A 50 -2.76 6.86 -4.07
CA ARG A 50 -1.63 7.44 -4.79
C ARG A 50 -0.86 8.45 -3.93
N SER A 51 -1.55 9.32 -3.20
CA SER A 51 -0.93 10.28 -2.29
C SER A 51 -0.17 9.59 -1.13
N ALA A 52 -0.82 8.62 -0.48
CA ALA A 52 -0.23 7.86 0.63
C ALA A 52 0.99 7.05 0.15
N ALA A 53 0.90 6.40 -1.00
CA ALA A 53 2.00 5.65 -1.61
C ALA A 53 3.16 6.57 -1.98
N ALA A 54 2.90 7.74 -2.58
CA ALA A 54 3.93 8.72 -2.89
C ALA A 54 4.66 9.17 -1.62
N ARG A 55 3.93 9.45 -0.54
CA ARG A 55 4.53 9.83 0.75
C ARG A 55 5.35 8.70 1.36
N LEU A 56 4.84 7.47 1.32
CA LEU A 56 5.53 6.29 1.82
C LEU A 56 6.85 6.06 1.08
N ARG A 57 6.84 6.20 -0.26
CA ARG A 57 8.04 6.09 -1.10
C ARG A 57 9.05 7.19 -0.84
N GLN A 58 8.61 8.40 -0.50
CA GLN A 58 9.53 9.47 -0.09
C GLN A 58 10.23 9.12 1.23
N ILE A 59 9.50 8.63 2.22
CA ILE A 59 10.05 8.29 3.53
C ILE A 59 11.03 7.11 3.43
N HIS A 60 10.68 6.07 2.67
CA HIS A 60 11.49 4.85 2.53
C HIS A 60 12.13 4.73 1.15
N ARG A 61 12.64 5.84 0.61
CA ARG A 61 13.15 5.93 -0.77
C ARG A 61 14.17 4.83 -1.07
N SER A 62 15.15 4.61 -0.19
CA SER A 62 16.21 3.62 -0.41
C SER A 62 15.63 2.21 -0.60
N PHE A 63 14.69 1.81 0.25
CA PHE A 63 14.03 0.51 0.18
C PHE A 63 13.30 0.33 -1.14
N PHE A 64 12.33 1.19 -1.47
CA PHE A 64 11.56 1.06 -2.71
C PHE A 64 12.45 1.20 -3.95
N SER A 65 13.45 2.09 -3.89
CA SER A 65 14.39 2.24 -4.97
C SER A 65 15.16 0.95 -5.24
N ALA A 66 15.42 0.08 -4.26
CA ALA A 66 16.13 -1.18 -4.49
C ALA A 66 15.32 -2.17 -5.36
N TYR A 67 13.99 -2.09 -5.33
CA TYR A 67 13.08 -3.00 -6.05
C TYR A 67 12.62 -2.46 -7.41
N LEU A 68 12.97 -1.22 -7.77
CA LEU A 68 12.72 -0.71 -9.12
C LEU A 68 13.42 -1.57 -10.17
N GLY A 69 12.65 -2.04 -11.16
CA GLY A 69 13.20 -2.92 -12.18
C GLY A 69 13.59 -4.29 -11.62
N TYR A 70 12.87 -4.81 -10.64
CA TYR A 70 13.09 -6.17 -10.15
C TYR A 70 13.02 -7.18 -11.33
N PRO A 71 14.07 -7.99 -11.55
CA PRO A 71 14.12 -8.90 -12.71
C PRO A 71 13.48 -10.26 -12.43
N GLY A 72 13.15 -10.56 -11.17
CA GLY A 72 12.54 -11.84 -10.78
C GLY A 72 11.03 -11.87 -10.96
N ASN A 73 10.41 -12.94 -10.49
CA ASN A 73 8.97 -13.16 -10.55
C ASN A 73 8.23 -12.20 -9.61
N ARG A 74 7.66 -11.13 -10.17
CA ARG A 74 6.93 -10.08 -9.42
C ARG A 74 5.73 -10.66 -8.67
N PHE A 75 4.98 -11.54 -9.33
CA PHE A 75 3.77 -12.14 -8.76
C PHE A 75 4.08 -12.98 -7.52
N GLU A 76 5.06 -13.88 -7.63
CA GLU A 76 5.47 -14.77 -6.53
C GLU A 76 5.99 -13.97 -5.33
N LEU A 77 6.80 -12.94 -5.57
CA LEU A 77 7.30 -12.08 -4.51
C LEU A 77 6.16 -11.36 -3.76
N VAL A 78 5.17 -10.82 -4.49
CA VAL A 78 4.02 -10.16 -3.84
C VAL A 78 3.13 -11.18 -3.12
N ALA A 79 2.96 -12.40 -3.65
CA ALA A 79 2.18 -13.45 -2.99
C ALA A 79 2.79 -13.82 -1.63
N LEU A 80 4.11 -14.03 -1.58
CA LEU A 80 4.84 -14.31 -0.34
C LEU A 80 4.73 -13.15 0.67
N MET A 81 4.83 -11.91 0.19
CA MET A 81 4.72 -10.73 1.04
C MET A 81 3.29 -10.47 1.51
N ALA A 82 2.27 -10.80 0.72
CA ALA A 82 0.88 -10.56 1.08
C ALA A 82 0.46 -11.39 2.30
N ASP A 83 0.89 -12.65 2.33
CA ASP A 83 0.55 -13.56 3.43
C ASP A 83 1.23 -13.10 4.74
N SER A 84 2.52 -12.74 4.71
CA SER A 84 3.23 -12.23 5.89
C SER A 84 2.74 -10.85 6.34
N VAL A 85 2.69 -9.87 5.44
CA VAL A 85 2.38 -8.47 5.80
C VAL A 85 0.96 -8.31 6.34
N LEU A 86 -0.02 -9.01 5.77
CA LEU A 86 -1.42 -8.85 6.16
C LEU A 86 -1.84 -9.78 7.31
N SER A 87 -1.19 -10.94 7.47
CA SER A 87 -1.65 -11.95 8.43
C SER A 87 -0.80 -12.02 9.70
N ASP A 88 0.45 -11.54 9.68
CA ASP A 88 1.30 -11.55 10.88
C ASP A 88 0.75 -10.64 11.97
N SER A 89 0.90 -11.04 13.23
CA SER A 89 0.48 -10.24 14.40
C SER A 89 1.05 -8.79 14.33
N PRO A 90 0.26 -7.75 14.65
CA PRO A 90 -1.09 -7.76 15.21
C PRO A 90 -2.25 -7.91 14.19
N GLY A 91 -1.96 -8.26 12.94
CA GLY A 91 -2.94 -8.41 11.85
C GLY A 91 -2.96 -7.22 10.88
N PRO A 92 -4.00 -7.13 10.02
CA PRO A 92 -4.07 -6.13 8.96
C PRO A 92 -4.27 -4.71 9.51
N THR A 93 -3.58 -3.75 8.90
CA THR A 93 -3.76 -2.31 9.13
C THR A 93 -3.77 -1.57 7.81
N TRP A 94 -4.39 -0.38 7.76
CA TRP A 94 -4.37 0.45 6.56
C TRP A 94 -2.95 0.79 6.09
N GLY A 95 -2.02 0.99 7.03
CA GLY A 95 -0.60 1.18 6.71
C GLY A 95 0.04 -0.04 6.03
N ARG A 96 -0.23 -1.26 6.53
CA ARG A 96 0.25 -2.51 5.92
C ARG A 96 -0.34 -2.74 4.52
N VAL A 97 -1.63 -2.44 4.33
CA VAL A 97 -2.28 -2.48 3.02
C VAL A 97 -1.60 -1.51 2.04
N VAL A 98 -1.40 -0.24 2.42
CA VAL A 98 -0.72 0.73 1.56
C VAL A 98 0.71 0.30 1.25
N THR A 99 1.46 -0.19 2.24
CA THR A 99 2.84 -0.67 2.02
C THR A 99 2.89 -1.80 1.01
N LEU A 100 2.03 -2.81 1.15
CA LEU A 100 1.98 -3.96 0.22
C LEU A 100 1.59 -3.53 -1.20
N VAL A 101 0.55 -2.69 -1.33
CA VAL A 101 0.09 -2.21 -2.64
C VAL A 101 1.15 -1.31 -3.30
N THR A 102 1.80 -0.44 -2.52
CA THR A 102 2.91 0.42 -3.00
C THR A 102 4.10 -0.42 -3.44
N PHE A 103 4.41 -1.48 -2.71
CA PHE A 103 5.45 -2.43 -3.08
C PHE A 103 5.14 -3.13 -4.40
N ALA A 104 3.92 -3.66 -4.55
CA ALA A 104 3.46 -4.26 -5.81
C ALA A 104 3.55 -3.27 -6.99
N GLY A 105 3.12 -2.02 -6.80
CA GLY A 105 3.25 -0.97 -7.81
C GLY A 105 4.71 -0.67 -8.18
N THR A 106 5.62 -0.67 -7.19
CA THR A 106 7.06 -0.44 -7.41
C THR A 106 7.68 -1.52 -8.30
N LEU A 107 7.23 -2.77 -8.20
CA LEU A 107 7.72 -3.87 -9.05
C LEU A 107 7.26 -3.76 -10.52
N LEU A 108 6.11 -3.11 -10.75
CA LEU A 108 5.55 -2.88 -12.08
C LEU A 108 6.11 -1.63 -12.76
N GLU A 109 6.81 -0.76 -12.02
CA GLU A 109 7.30 0.50 -12.58
C GLU A 109 8.31 0.29 -13.71
N ARG A 110 8.09 1.05 -14.76
CA ARG A 110 8.93 1.12 -15.95
C ARG A 110 9.56 2.52 -16.04
N GLY A 111 10.72 2.63 -16.68
CA GLY A 111 11.29 3.95 -16.97
C GLY A 111 12.79 3.97 -17.22
N PRO A 112 13.35 5.14 -17.55
CA PRO A 112 14.78 5.30 -17.85
C PRO A 112 15.70 4.87 -16.70
N LEU A 113 15.26 5.06 -15.45
CA LEU A 113 15.97 4.61 -14.26
C LEU A 113 16.01 3.08 -14.13
N VAL A 114 14.96 2.40 -14.57
CA VAL A 114 14.89 0.94 -14.61
C VAL A 114 15.81 0.40 -15.70
N THR A 115 15.75 0.97 -16.91
CA THR A 115 16.58 0.53 -18.04
C THR A 115 18.07 0.76 -17.80
N THR A 116 18.45 1.88 -17.18
CA THR A 116 19.84 2.14 -16.78
C THR A 116 20.34 1.16 -15.72
N ARG A 117 19.49 0.77 -14.76
CA ARG A 117 19.85 -0.24 -13.77
C ARG A 117 20.01 -1.63 -14.39
N TRP A 118 19.14 -2.02 -15.30
CA TRP A 118 19.25 -3.30 -16.01
C TRP A 118 20.56 -3.40 -16.80
N LYS A 119 20.92 -2.33 -17.51
CA LYS A 119 22.24 -2.21 -18.17
C LYS A 119 23.38 -2.39 -17.18
N LYS A 120 23.31 -1.75 -15.99
CA LYS A 120 24.31 -1.91 -14.93
C LYS A 120 24.44 -3.37 -14.44
N TRP A 121 23.36 -4.13 -14.46
CA TRP A 121 23.32 -5.53 -14.04
C TRP A 121 23.51 -6.53 -15.19
N GLY A 122 23.81 -6.07 -16.40
CA GLY A 122 24.06 -6.94 -17.56
C GLY A 122 22.79 -7.53 -18.20
N PHE A 123 21.59 -7.05 -17.85
CA PHE A 123 20.34 -7.49 -18.47
C PHE A 123 20.06 -6.68 -19.75
N GLN A 124 19.80 -7.37 -20.87
CA GLN A 124 19.34 -6.73 -22.11
C GLN A 124 17.81 -6.58 -22.11
N PRO A 125 17.26 -5.36 -22.22
CA PRO A 125 15.81 -5.17 -22.30
C PRO A 125 15.30 -5.62 -23.67
N ARG A 126 14.42 -6.63 -23.72
CA ARG A 126 13.54 -6.86 -24.87
C ARG A 126 12.25 -6.09 -24.66
N LEU A 127 12.21 -4.87 -25.19
CA LEU A 127 11.12 -3.90 -24.97
C LEU A 127 9.72 -4.50 -25.27
N ASN A 128 9.59 -5.28 -26.34
CA ASN A 128 8.30 -5.83 -26.77
C ASN A 128 7.79 -6.99 -25.90
N GLU A 129 8.68 -7.80 -25.31
CA GLU A 129 8.28 -8.87 -24.38
C GLU A 129 7.90 -8.30 -23.00
N GLN A 130 8.52 -7.18 -22.61
CA GLN A 130 8.29 -6.49 -21.34
C GLN A 130 6.91 -5.82 -21.23
N GLU A 131 6.38 -5.32 -22.36
CA GLU A 131 5.06 -4.68 -22.43
C GLU A 131 3.94 -5.66 -22.03
N GLY A 132 3.89 -6.80 -22.72
CA GLY A 132 2.89 -7.84 -22.51
C GLY A 132 3.04 -8.56 -21.17
N ASP A 133 4.27 -8.71 -20.68
CA ASP A 133 4.57 -9.32 -19.38
C ASP A 133 4.05 -8.46 -18.22
N VAL A 134 4.35 -7.16 -18.21
CA VAL A 134 3.95 -6.27 -17.10
C VAL A 134 2.43 -6.01 -17.09
N ALA A 135 1.77 -5.94 -18.26
CA ALA A 135 0.31 -5.84 -18.31
C ALA A 135 -0.37 -7.09 -17.72
N ARG A 136 0.15 -8.27 -18.04
CA ARG A 136 -0.32 -9.55 -17.48
C ARG A 136 -0.04 -9.63 -15.98
N ASP A 137 1.15 -9.25 -15.54
CA ASP A 137 1.51 -9.21 -14.12
C ASP A 137 0.63 -8.24 -13.34
N CYS A 138 0.33 -7.07 -13.90
CA CYS A 138 -0.59 -6.10 -13.31
C CYS A 138 -1.96 -6.74 -13.04
N GLN A 139 -2.56 -7.39 -14.05
CA GLN A 139 -3.85 -8.09 -13.89
C GLN A 139 -3.78 -9.21 -12.84
N ARG A 140 -2.70 -10.01 -12.84
CA ARG A 140 -2.50 -11.08 -11.85
C ARG A 140 -2.36 -10.53 -10.43
N LEU A 141 -1.64 -9.43 -10.25
CA LEU A 141 -1.46 -8.77 -8.96
C LEU A 141 -2.76 -8.14 -8.45
N VAL A 142 -3.58 -7.55 -9.32
CA VAL A 142 -4.93 -7.09 -8.96
C VAL A 142 -5.76 -8.26 -8.42
N ALA A 143 -5.81 -9.37 -9.14
CA ALA A 143 -6.58 -10.55 -8.72
C ALA A 143 -6.06 -11.11 -7.39
N LEU A 144 -4.74 -11.24 -7.24
CA LEU A 144 -4.08 -11.72 -6.02
C LEU A 144 -4.42 -10.84 -4.82
N LEU A 145 -4.16 -9.53 -4.89
CA LEU A 145 -4.37 -8.61 -3.79
C LEU A 145 -5.86 -8.49 -3.44
N SER A 146 -6.75 -8.48 -4.44
CA SER A 146 -8.20 -8.49 -4.22
C SER A 146 -8.65 -9.77 -3.51
N SER A 147 -8.11 -10.93 -3.90
CA SER A 147 -8.39 -12.20 -3.22
C SER A 147 -7.92 -12.21 -1.77
N ARG A 148 -6.78 -11.58 -1.45
CA ARG A 148 -6.27 -11.50 -0.07
C ARG A 148 -7.08 -10.53 0.78
N LEU A 149 -7.32 -9.31 0.28
CA LEU A 149 -8.06 -8.29 1.03
C LEU A 149 -9.53 -8.68 1.25
N VAL A 150 -10.21 -9.14 0.19
CA VAL A 150 -11.66 -9.40 0.22
C VAL A 150 -12.01 -10.86 0.45
N GLY A 151 -11.06 -11.78 0.25
CA GLY A 151 -11.23 -13.19 0.59
C GLY A 151 -10.86 -13.48 2.04
N GLN A 152 -9.63 -13.15 2.45
CA GLN A 152 -9.14 -13.48 3.80
C GLN A 152 -9.47 -12.38 4.82
N HIS A 153 -9.27 -11.11 4.47
CA HIS A 153 -9.37 -9.99 5.41
C HIS A 153 -10.67 -9.19 5.28
N ARG A 154 -11.74 -9.79 4.73
CA ARG A 154 -13.02 -9.12 4.44
C ARG A 154 -13.66 -8.52 5.67
N ALA A 155 -13.76 -9.31 6.75
CA ALA A 155 -14.44 -8.91 7.97
C ALA A 155 -13.73 -7.69 8.60
N TRP A 156 -12.40 -7.68 8.58
CA TRP A 156 -11.62 -6.52 9.01
C TRP A 156 -11.88 -5.31 8.12
N LEU A 157 -11.85 -5.48 6.79
CA LEU A 157 -12.08 -4.39 5.84
C LEU A 157 -13.45 -3.74 6.05
N GLN A 158 -14.49 -4.55 6.27
CA GLN A 158 -15.85 -4.07 6.55
C GLN A 158 -15.95 -3.39 7.93
N ALA A 159 -15.33 -3.97 8.97
CA ALA A 159 -15.30 -3.39 10.31
C ALA A 159 -14.60 -2.02 10.35
N GLN A 160 -13.64 -1.79 9.45
CA GLN A 160 -12.97 -0.50 9.28
C GLN A 160 -13.78 0.51 8.44
N GLY A 161 -15.01 0.20 8.04
CA GLY A 161 -15.83 1.08 7.19
C GLY A 161 -15.48 1.02 5.70
N GLY A 162 -14.84 -0.07 5.25
CA GLY A 162 -14.45 -0.27 3.86
C GLY A 162 -13.47 0.80 3.36
N TRP A 163 -13.51 1.07 2.06
CA TRP A 163 -12.64 2.05 1.42
C TRP A 163 -12.98 3.51 1.79
N ASP A 164 -14.16 3.76 2.35
CA ASP A 164 -14.52 5.07 2.90
C ASP A 164 -13.79 5.32 4.22
N GLY A 165 -13.69 4.29 5.07
CA GLY A 165 -12.85 4.33 6.27
C GLY A 165 -11.36 4.49 5.98
N PHE A 166 -10.86 3.86 4.91
CA PHE A 166 -9.52 4.12 4.38
C PHE A 166 -9.30 5.60 4.01
N CYS A 167 -10.23 6.19 3.26
CA CYS A 167 -10.17 7.60 2.89
C CYS A 167 -10.14 8.49 4.13
N HIS A 168 -11.00 8.22 5.11
CA HIS A 168 -11.05 8.96 6.36
C HIS A 168 -9.72 8.86 7.13
N PHE A 169 -9.17 7.65 7.27
CA PHE A 169 -7.92 7.40 7.98
C PHE A 169 -6.75 8.23 7.45
N PHE A 170 -6.57 8.32 6.12
CA PHE A 170 -5.45 9.05 5.51
C PHE A 170 -5.73 10.52 5.21
N ARG A 171 -7.00 10.94 5.11
CA ARG A 171 -7.37 12.36 4.96
C ARG A 171 -7.40 13.11 6.28
N THR A 172 -7.50 12.41 7.41
CA THR A 172 -7.44 13.07 8.71
C THR A 172 -6.04 13.68 8.85
N PRO A 173 -5.89 15.02 8.84
CA PRO A 173 -4.61 15.62 9.13
C PRO A 173 -4.19 15.12 10.51
N PHE A 174 -2.93 14.65 10.64
CA PHE A 174 -2.38 14.23 11.93
C PHE A 174 -2.85 15.22 12.99
N PRO A 175 -3.71 14.81 13.93
CA PRO A 175 -4.39 15.79 14.74
C PRO A 175 -3.30 16.48 15.55
N LEU A 176 -3.27 17.80 15.51
CA LEU A 176 -2.41 18.62 16.37
C LEU A 176 -2.48 18.17 17.85
N ALA A 177 -3.59 17.51 18.24
CA ALA A 177 -3.77 16.83 19.52
C ALA A 177 -2.79 15.67 19.80
N PHE A 178 -2.34 14.91 18.80
CA PHE A 178 -1.34 13.84 18.96
C PHE A 178 0.02 14.42 19.37
N TRP A 179 0.47 15.46 18.68
CA TRP A 179 1.68 16.20 19.05
C TRP A 179 1.52 16.95 20.38
N ARG A 180 0.35 17.53 20.65
CA ARG A 180 0.08 18.19 21.93
C ARG A 180 0.22 17.22 23.10
N LYS A 181 -0.32 16.00 23.00
CA LYS A 181 -0.19 14.98 24.05
C LYS A 181 1.25 14.50 24.20
N GLN A 182 1.95 14.22 23.10
CA GLN A 182 3.35 13.77 23.16
C GLN A 182 4.30 14.85 23.70
N LEU A 183 4.10 16.12 23.31
CA LEU A 183 4.86 17.24 23.86
C LEU A 183 4.57 17.43 25.34
N VAL A 184 3.29 17.47 25.75
CA VAL A 184 2.92 17.61 27.17
C VAL A 184 3.50 16.47 28.02
N GLN A 185 3.45 15.23 27.52
CA GLN A 185 4.03 14.09 28.24
C GLN A 185 5.56 14.18 28.36
N ALA A 186 6.26 14.59 27.29
CA ALA A 186 7.71 14.79 27.32
C ALA A 186 8.10 15.95 28.27
N PHE A 187 7.35 17.05 28.24
CA PHE A 187 7.55 18.18 29.15
C PHE A 187 7.32 17.80 30.62
N LEU A 188 6.22 17.10 30.93
CA LEU A 188 5.93 16.64 32.29
C LEU A 188 6.98 15.64 32.78
N SER A 189 7.41 14.71 31.93
CA SER A 189 8.48 13.74 32.26
C SER A 189 9.80 14.44 32.56
N CYS A 190 10.16 15.46 31.78
CA CYS A 190 11.36 16.25 32.00
C CYS A 190 11.28 17.01 33.33
N LEU A 191 10.18 17.75 33.58
CA LEU A 191 9.99 18.51 34.82
C LEU A 191 10.02 17.62 36.07
N LEU A 192 9.39 16.44 36.03
CA LEU A 192 9.42 15.48 37.13
C LEU A 192 10.84 14.95 37.40
N THR A 193 11.59 14.66 36.33
CA THR A 193 12.98 14.20 36.43
C THR A 193 13.87 15.27 37.06
N THR A 194 13.75 16.52 36.60
CA THR A 194 14.52 17.65 37.14
C THR A 194 14.17 17.94 38.60
N ALA A 195 12.89 17.89 38.97
CA ALA A 195 12.45 18.06 40.35
C ALA A 195 12.97 16.95 41.26
N PHE A 196 12.97 15.70 40.79
CA PHE A 196 13.51 14.55 41.52
C PHE A 196 15.02 14.68 41.75
N ILE A 197 15.78 15.05 40.71
CA ILE A 197 17.22 15.29 40.82
C ILE A 197 17.50 16.42 41.80
N TYR A 198 16.79 17.54 41.69
CA TYR A 198 16.96 18.70 42.58
C TYR A 198 16.69 18.35 44.05
N LEU A 199 15.58 17.64 44.32
CA LEU A 199 15.24 17.19 45.67
C LEU A 199 16.29 16.22 46.23
N TRP A 200 16.77 15.29 45.40
CA TRP A 200 17.83 14.35 45.78
C TRP A 200 19.14 15.06 46.14
N THR A 201 19.58 16.02 45.32
CA THR A 201 20.81 16.80 45.57
C THR A 201 20.72 17.77 46.74
N ARG A 202 19.52 18.04 47.25
CA ARG A 202 19.30 18.97 48.37
C ARG A 202 19.06 18.26 49.71
N LEU A 203 18.65 16.98 49.67
CA LEU A 203 18.38 16.15 50.85
C LEU A 203 19.57 15.26 51.26
N LEU A 204 20.55 15.08 50.37
CA LEU A 204 21.88 14.52 50.63
C LEU A 204 22.89 15.65 50.82
#